data_AF-A0A2G9N3R5-F1
#
_entry.id   AF-A0A2G9N3R5-F1
#
_cell.length_a   1.000
_cell.length_b   1.000
_cell.length_c   1.000
_cell.angle_alpha   90.00
_cell.angle_beta   90.00
_cell.angle_gamma   90.00
#
_symmetry.space_group_name_H-M   'P 1'
#
loop_
_entity.id
_entity.type
_entity.pdbx_description
1 polymer ?
#
loop_
_entity_poly.entity_id
_entity_poly.type
_entity_poly.pdbx_seq_one_letter_code
_entity_poly.pdbx_strand_id
1 'polypeptide(L)'
;MDEWERRKLDMIRRGHKNRVEYLESLKEKVLPSQIKRIQQNDKSVKKDLVLAHWMDWDTLYEWSQTLKVNAKGADCILCDKEMPNGMTINDKFVCENCFLKIKNME
;
A
#
# COMPACT_ATOMS: atom_id res chain seq x y z
N MET A 1 -10.54 -3.12 -17.70
CA MET A 1 -9.39 -2.28 -17.32
C MET A 1 -9.84 -1.42 -16.17
N ASP A 2 -9.28 -1.67 -14.99
CA ASP A 2 -9.56 -0.94 -13.74
C ASP A 2 -9.25 0.56 -13.89
N GLU A 3 -9.94 1.40 -13.12
CA GLU A 3 -9.81 2.86 -13.15
C GLU A 3 -8.40 3.30 -12.75
N TRP A 4 -7.80 2.60 -11.78
CA TRP A 4 -6.42 2.80 -11.36
C TRP A 4 -5.41 2.49 -12.49
N GLU A 5 -5.61 1.40 -13.22
CA GLU A 5 -4.76 1.03 -14.36
C GLU A 5 -4.83 2.09 -15.47
N ARG A 6 -6.01 2.68 -15.72
CA ARG A 6 -6.14 3.80 -16.66
C ARG A 6 -5.36 5.02 -16.19
N ARG A 7 -5.43 5.37 -14.90
CA ARG A 7 -4.69 6.49 -14.31
C ARG A 7 -3.18 6.29 -14.41
N LYS A 8 -2.67 5.08 -14.11
CA LYS A 8 -1.25 4.74 -14.29
C LYS A 8 -0.80 4.92 -15.74
N LEU A 9 -1.58 4.44 -16.70
CA LEU A 9 -1.28 4.59 -18.13
C LEU A 9 -1.28 6.06 -18.56
N ASP A 10 -2.22 6.88 -18.08
CA ASP A 10 -2.25 8.32 -18.36
C ASP A 10 -1.02 9.03 -17.78
N MET A 11 -0.63 8.71 -16.55
CA MET A 11 0.61 9.23 -15.95
C MET A 11 1.85 8.88 -16.78
N ILE A 12 1.96 7.64 -17.27
CA ILE A 12 3.07 7.22 -18.14
C ILE A 12 3.04 7.99 -19.47
N ARG A 13 1.88 8.12 -20.11
CA ARG A 13 1.71 8.87 -21.37
C ARG A 13 2.10 10.33 -21.23
N ARG A 14 1.91 10.93 -20.05
CA ARG A 14 2.33 12.31 -19.72
C ARG A 14 3.80 12.42 -19.27
N GLY A 15 4.59 11.35 -19.37
CA GLY A 15 6.01 11.35 -18.99
C GLY A 15 6.27 11.20 -17.48
N HIS A 16 5.25 10.89 -16.69
CA HIS A 16 5.37 10.71 -15.23
C HIS A 16 5.68 9.26 -14.82
N LYS A 17 6.51 8.56 -15.58
CA LYS A 17 6.87 7.15 -15.31
C LYS A 17 7.44 6.96 -13.89
N ASN A 18 8.35 7.83 -13.47
CA ASN A 18 8.97 7.79 -12.14
C ASN A 18 7.93 7.92 -11.01
N ARG A 19 6.80 8.60 -11.25
CA ARG A 19 5.71 8.71 -10.26
C ARG A 19 4.97 7.40 -10.12
N VAL A 20 4.78 6.67 -11.21
CA VAL A 20 4.18 5.33 -11.19
C VAL A 20 5.10 4.32 -10.51
N GLU A 21 6.39 4.34 -10.83
CA GLU A 21 7.40 3.50 -10.16
C GLU A 21 7.44 3.79 -8.64
N TYR A 22 7.34 5.07 -8.25
CA TYR A 22 7.24 5.45 -6.86
C TYR A 22 5.99 4.87 -6.17
N LEU A 23 4.82 4.95 -6.80
CA LEU A 23 3.56 4.40 -6.28
C LEU A 23 3.62 2.88 -6.09
N GLU A 24 4.24 2.16 -7.02
CA GLU A 24 4.44 0.71 -6.87
C GLU A 24 5.37 0.41 -5.69
N SER A 25 6.44 1.21 -5.49
CA SER A 25 7.34 1.06 -4.33
C SER A 25 6.69 1.34 -2.98
N LEU A 26 5.57 2.07 -2.93
CA LEU A 26 4.88 2.35 -1.66
C LEU A 26 4.33 1.09 -1.00
N LYS A 27 4.04 0.04 -1.77
CA LYS A 27 3.55 -1.25 -1.26
C LYS A 27 4.53 -1.88 -0.26
N GLU A 28 5.81 -1.61 -0.42
CA GLU A 28 6.90 -2.12 0.42
C GLU A 28 7.26 -1.16 1.56
N LYS A 29 6.85 0.11 1.45
CA LYS A 29 7.24 1.18 2.39
C LYS A 29 6.18 1.45 3.45
N VAL A 30 4.90 1.36 3.08
CA VAL A 30 3.75 1.73 3.91
C VAL A 30 3.22 0.50 4.65
N LEU A 31 3.05 0.62 5.96
CA LEU A 31 2.56 -0.47 6.79
C LEU A 31 1.08 -0.79 6.52
N PRO A 32 0.63 -2.05 6.70
CA PRO A 32 -0.78 -2.41 6.59
C PRO A 32 -1.72 -1.56 7.46
N SER A 33 -1.29 -1.23 8.68
CA SER A 33 -2.04 -0.35 9.60
C SER A 33 -2.16 1.08 9.07
N GLN A 34 -1.12 1.60 8.41
CA GLN A 34 -1.14 2.91 7.77
C GLN A 34 -2.04 2.90 6.53
N ILE A 35 -1.98 1.86 5.69
CA ILE A 35 -2.88 1.68 4.55
C ILE A 35 -4.34 1.69 5.02
N LYS A 36 -4.65 0.95 6.09
CA LYS A 36 -5.99 0.93 6.68
C LYS A 36 -6.47 2.32 7.10
N ARG A 37 -5.60 3.12 7.73
CA ARG A 37 -5.92 4.50 8.11
C ARG A 37 -6.17 5.39 6.89
N ILE A 38 -5.37 5.25 5.83
CA ILE A 38 -5.61 5.96 4.57
C ILE A 38 -6.99 5.59 4.00
N GLN A 39 -7.32 4.29 3.95
CA GLN A 39 -8.61 3.80 3.46
C GLN A 39 -9.80 4.27 4.31
N GLN A 40 -9.59 4.51 5.61
CA GLN A 40 -10.57 5.11 6.53
C GLN A 40 -10.65 6.64 6.41
N ASN A 41 -9.97 7.22 5.43
CA ASN A 41 -9.87 8.67 5.20
C ASN A 41 -9.22 9.44 6.38
N ASP A 42 -8.40 8.77 7.20
CA ASP A 42 -7.68 9.38 8.31
C ASP A 42 -6.44 10.13 7.80
N LYS A 43 -6.60 11.43 7.54
CA LYS A 43 -5.51 12.32 7.07
C LYS A 43 -4.38 12.50 8.07
N SER A 44 -4.56 12.15 9.34
CA SER A 44 -3.50 12.28 10.35
C SER A 44 -2.32 11.36 10.08
N VAL A 45 -2.55 10.24 9.37
CA VAL A 45 -1.52 9.27 8.96
C VAL A 45 -0.42 9.89 8.09
N LYS A 46 -0.69 11.03 7.41
CA LYS A 46 0.31 11.72 6.61
C LYS A 46 1.57 12.10 7.40
N LYS A 47 1.44 12.35 8.70
CA LYS A 47 2.57 12.69 9.57
C LYS A 47 3.53 11.50 9.77
N ASP A 48 3.01 10.28 9.61
CA ASP A 48 3.73 9.04 9.82
C ASP A 48 4.32 8.48 8.51
N LEU A 49 4.09 9.17 7.39
CA LEU A 49 4.48 8.72 6.05
C LEU A 49 5.52 9.66 5.42
N VAL A 50 6.61 9.08 4.93
CA VAL A 50 7.61 9.81 4.13
C VAL A 50 7.18 9.75 2.66
N LEU A 51 6.46 10.79 2.24
CA LEU A 51 5.86 10.87 0.91
C LEU A 51 6.63 11.83 -0.01
N ALA A 52 6.60 11.56 -1.31
CA ALA A 52 7.15 12.49 -2.30
C ALA A 52 6.32 13.79 -2.35
N HIS A 53 6.99 14.93 -2.58
CA HIS A 53 6.35 16.27 -2.56
C HIS A 53 5.17 16.42 -3.51
N TRP A 54 5.16 15.70 -4.64
CA TRP A 54 4.08 15.75 -5.62
C TRP A 54 2.85 14.95 -5.21
N MET A 55 2.92 14.12 -4.16
CA MET A 55 1.85 13.20 -3.82
C MET A 55 0.77 13.89 -2.97
N ASP A 56 -0.35 14.19 -3.62
CA ASP A 56 -1.55 14.67 -2.96
C ASP A 56 -2.32 13.55 -2.23
N TRP A 57 -3.32 13.96 -1.44
CA TRP A 57 -4.13 13.01 -0.68
C TRP A 57 -4.97 12.12 -1.58
N ASP A 58 -5.53 12.66 -2.65
CA ASP A 58 -6.47 11.93 -3.49
C ASP A 58 -5.76 10.80 -4.23
N THR A 59 -4.55 11.06 -4.73
CA THR A 59 -3.66 10.06 -5.31
C THR A 59 -3.30 8.97 -4.30
N LEU A 60 -2.93 9.36 -3.07
CA LEU A 60 -2.59 8.40 -2.01
C LEU A 60 -3.80 7.56 -1.60
N TYR A 61 -4.97 8.19 -1.49
CA TYR A 61 -6.21 7.54 -1.14
C TYR A 61 -6.62 6.53 -2.21
N GLU A 62 -6.67 6.94 -3.48
CA GLU A 62 -6.96 6.05 -4.60
C GLU A 62 -5.98 4.89 -4.70
N TRP A 63 -4.67 5.16 -4.58
CA TRP A 63 -3.65 4.12 -4.52
C TRP A 63 -3.94 3.11 -3.43
N SER A 64 -4.32 3.56 -2.23
CA SER A 64 -4.60 2.67 -1.10
C SER A 64 -5.80 1.76 -1.36
N GLN A 65 -6.80 2.19 -2.14
CA GLN A 65 -7.98 1.38 -2.49
C GLN A 65 -7.62 0.17 -3.37
N THR A 66 -6.48 0.21 -4.05
CA THR A 66 -5.98 -0.92 -4.85
C THR A 66 -5.48 -2.08 -3.98
N LEU A 67 -5.27 -1.83 -2.68
CA LEU A 67 -4.69 -2.80 -1.75
C LEU A 67 -5.77 -3.45 -0.89
N LYS A 68 -5.77 -4.78 -0.84
CA LYS A 68 -6.65 -5.54 0.05
C LYS A 68 -6.01 -5.67 1.43
N VAL A 69 -6.57 -4.95 2.40
CA VAL A 69 -6.24 -5.09 3.83
C VAL A 69 -7.24 -6.06 4.45
N ASN A 70 -6.76 -7.23 4.90
CA ASN A 70 -7.64 -8.23 5.50
C ASN A 70 -7.89 -7.90 6.97
N ALA A 71 -8.99 -7.23 7.27
CA ALA A 71 -9.40 -6.91 8.64
C ALA A 71 -10.05 -8.08 9.38
N LYS A 72 -10.48 -9.13 8.66
CA LYS A 72 -11.19 -10.30 9.23
C LYS A 72 -10.26 -11.40 9.74
N GLY A 73 -8.94 -11.24 9.64
CA GLY A 73 -8.00 -12.35 9.82
C GLY A 73 -7.75 -13.07 8.49
N ALA A 74 -6.50 -13.47 8.27
CA ALA A 74 -6.10 -14.39 7.22
C ALA A 74 -4.77 -15.07 7.61
N ASP A 75 -4.49 -16.23 7.02
CA ASP A 75 -3.25 -16.95 7.26
C ASP A 75 -2.08 -16.28 6.54
N CYS A 76 -1.08 -15.88 7.31
CA CYS A 76 0.11 -15.26 6.74
C CYS A 76 1.00 -16.31 6.07
N ILE A 77 1.31 -16.11 4.79
CA ILE A 77 2.18 -17.01 3.99
C ILE A 77 3.62 -17.18 4.52
N LEU A 78 4.04 -16.34 5.48
CA LEU A 78 5.40 -16.34 6.01
C LEU A 78 5.53 -16.95 7.40
N CYS A 79 4.44 -16.96 8.18
CA CYS A 79 4.49 -17.48 9.55
C CYS A 79 3.36 -18.46 9.86
N ASP A 80 2.47 -18.73 8.91
CA ASP A 80 1.34 -19.64 9.01
C ASP A 80 0.42 -19.34 10.21
N LYS A 81 0.41 -18.08 10.65
CA LYS A 81 -0.48 -17.59 11.72
C LYS A 81 -1.60 -16.77 11.13
N GLU A 82 -2.81 -17.03 11.64
CA GLU A 82 -3.97 -16.18 11.38
C GLU A 82 -3.78 -14.84 12.10
N MET A 83 -3.77 -13.75 11.32
CA MET A 83 -3.56 -12.41 11.85
C MET A 83 -4.59 -11.43 11.29
N PRO A 84 -5.22 -10.57 12.14
CA PRO A 84 -6.24 -9.62 11.70
C PRO A 84 -5.68 -8.38 11.02
N ASN A 85 -4.36 -8.15 11.10
CA ASN A 85 -3.68 -7.03 10.48
C ASN A 85 -2.60 -7.55 9.53
N GLY A 86 -2.74 -7.17 8.26
CA GLY A 86 -1.81 -7.52 7.20
C GLY A 86 -2.34 -7.01 5.86
N MET A 87 -1.58 -7.29 4.80
CA MET A 87 -1.94 -6.88 3.44
C MET A 87 -1.77 -8.04 2.47
N THR A 88 -2.54 -8.01 1.39
CA THR A 88 -2.41 -8.98 0.29
C THR A 88 -1.47 -8.42 -0.76
N ILE A 89 -0.37 -9.15 -1.03
CA ILE A 89 0.60 -8.85 -2.08
C ILE A 89 0.61 -10.02 -3.04
N ASN A 90 0.30 -9.79 -4.32
CA ASN A 90 0.22 -10.84 -5.35
C ASN A 90 -0.64 -12.04 -4.91
N ASP A 91 -1.85 -11.76 -4.41
CA ASP A 91 -2.81 -12.73 -3.86
C ASP A 91 -2.33 -13.56 -2.66
N LYS A 92 -1.20 -13.18 -2.05
CA LYS A 92 -0.68 -13.79 -0.82
C LYS A 92 -0.82 -12.83 0.36
N PHE A 93 -1.39 -13.30 1.46
CA PHE A 93 -1.52 -12.48 2.68
C PHE A 93 -0.23 -12.47 3.49
N VAL A 94 0.23 -11.29 3.87
CA VAL A 94 1.38 -11.06 4.75
C VAL A 94 0.93 -10.28 5.98
N CYS A 95 1.11 -10.85 7.17
CA CYS A 95 0.81 -10.15 8.42
C CYS A 95 1.78 -9.00 8.67
N GLU A 96 1.32 -8.01 9.44
CA GLU A 96 2.11 -6.81 9.77
C GLU A 96 3.46 -7.13 10.43
N ASN A 97 3.50 -8.14 11.31
CA ASN A 97 4.74 -8.56 11.97
C ASN A 97 5.78 -9.11 11.00
N CYS A 98 5.35 -9.93 10.02
CA CYS A 98 6.26 -10.47 9.02
C CYS A 98 6.70 -9.41 8.03
N PHE A 99 5.80 -8.48 7.69
CA PHE A 99 6.15 -7.31 6.88
C PHE A 99 7.26 -6.47 7.54
N LEU A 100 7.12 -6.17 8.83
CA LEU A 100 8.13 -5.44 9.60
C LEU A 100 9.47 -6.17 9.65
N LYS A 101 9.46 -7.50 9.79
CA LYS A 101 10.69 -8.31 9.78
C LYS A 101 11.42 -8.21 8.44
N ILE A 102 10.69 -8.34 7.32
CA ILE A 102 11.29 -8.21 5.98
C ILE A 102 11.88 -6.81 5.80
N LYS A 103 11.13 -5.77 6.17
CA LYS A 103 11.56 -4.37 6.05
C LYS A 103 12.82 -4.06 6.86
N ASN A 104 13.01 -4.71 8.01
CA ASN A 104 14.18 -4.51 8.87
C ASN A 104 15.34 -5.47 8.57
N MET A 105 15.22 -6.33 7.57
CA MET A 105 16.30 -7.21 7.10
C MET A 105 17.13 -6.62 5.95
N GLU A 106 16.78 -5.40 5.50
CA GLU A 106 17.56 -4.58 4.56
C GLU A 106 18.58 -3.68 5.27
#